data_AF-A0A5R8KGZ1-F1
#
_entry.id   AF-A0A5R8KGZ1-F1
#
_cell.length_a   1.000
_cell.length_b   1.000
_cell.length_c   1.000
_cell.angle_alpha   90.00
_cell.angle_beta   90.00
_cell.angle_gamma   90.00
#
_symmetry.space_group_name_H-M   'P 1'
#
loop_
_entity.id
_entity.type
_entity.pdbx_description
1 polymer ?
#
loop_
_entity_poly.entity_id
_entity_poly.type
_entity_poly.pdbx_seq_one_letter_code
_entity_poly.pdbx_strand_id
1 'polypeptide(L)'
;MSALQATLQSPWIKRPVDGVLYLLKYWPWFVFSMIIGHLAKENFPFSHWPMYGDFAQNVDYVYFEDQKGDPIPAFLFRETSARLKRQFNSERKREYAELRKTDQTRAMRPVFEQQSVANAAVLMTERLAQRLTKSLQTDYGKMRLVRVVLSYGENNEIRRDRFEGALIDLSNMPHAPEGSLPPPPPPPSADDENQEEGNE
;
A
#
# COMPACT_ATOMS: atom_id res chain seq x y z
N MET A 1 -52.59 46.40 -22.78
CA MET A 1 -53.26 45.73 -21.63
C MET A 1 -53.12 44.23 -21.82
N SER A 2 -52.55 43.38 -20.97
CA SER A 2 -51.74 43.53 -19.75
C SER A 2 -51.02 42.18 -19.55
N ALA A 3 -49.83 42.00 -20.14
CA ALA A 3 -49.03 40.77 -20.00
C ALA A 3 -48.19 40.73 -18.70
N LEU A 4 -48.31 41.76 -17.85
CA LEU A 4 -47.53 41.91 -16.61
C LEU A 4 -48.26 41.45 -15.34
N GLN A 5 -49.47 40.88 -15.44
CA GLN A 5 -50.23 40.42 -14.27
C GLN A 5 -50.15 38.89 -14.01
N ALA A 6 -49.48 38.12 -14.86
CA ALA A 6 -49.49 36.65 -14.78
C ALA A 6 -48.33 36.02 -13.98
N THR A 7 -47.32 36.79 -13.55
CA THR A 7 -46.09 36.23 -12.96
C THR A 7 -46.04 36.18 -11.43
N LEU A 8 -47.10 36.57 -10.71
CA LEU A 8 -47.09 36.62 -9.23
C LEU A 8 -47.80 35.45 -8.52
N GLN A 9 -48.27 34.43 -9.23
CA GLN A 9 -48.92 33.26 -8.62
C GLN A 9 -48.13 31.96 -8.82
N SER A 10 -46.84 31.95 -8.48
CA SER A 10 -46.09 30.70 -8.35
C SER A 10 -46.38 30.06 -6.98
N PRO A 11 -47.01 28.87 -6.91
CA PRO A 11 -47.29 28.17 -5.65
C PRO A 11 -46.04 27.55 -4.99
N TRP A 12 -44.84 27.80 -5.53
CA TRP A 12 -43.59 27.15 -5.11
C TRP A 12 -42.75 27.97 -4.11
N ILE A 13 -43.17 29.18 -3.75
CA ILE A 13 -42.54 29.91 -2.65
C ILE A 13 -43.15 29.40 -1.33
N LYS A 14 -42.75 28.19 -0.93
CA LYS A 14 -42.99 27.68 0.41
C LYS A 14 -42.31 28.62 1.41
N ARG A 15 -43.05 28.99 2.44
CA ARG A 15 -42.66 29.99 3.46
C ARG A 15 -41.28 29.65 4.05
N PRO A 16 -40.33 30.60 4.15
CA PRO A 16 -38.98 30.37 4.68
C PRO A 16 -38.95 30.04 6.19
N VAL A 17 -40.11 29.99 6.86
CA VAL A 17 -40.21 29.87 8.32
C VAL A 17 -39.99 28.44 8.81
N ASP A 18 -40.26 27.44 7.97
CA ASP A 18 -40.12 26.03 8.35
C ASP A 18 -38.66 25.54 8.32
N GLY A 19 -37.78 26.21 7.57
CA GLY A 19 -36.37 25.84 7.48
C GLY A 19 -35.61 26.00 8.80
N VAL A 20 -35.92 27.07 9.55
CA VAL A 20 -35.27 27.36 10.84
C VAL A 20 -35.73 26.38 11.92
N LEU A 21 -37.02 26.06 11.96
CA LEU A 21 -37.56 25.05 12.87
C LEU A 21 -37.04 23.64 12.55
N TYR A 22 -36.85 23.32 11.26
CA TYR A 22 -36.22 22.07 10.85
C TYR A 22 -34.76 22.02 11.33
N LEU A 23 -33.97 23.08 11.10
CA LEU A 23 -32.60 23.18 11.60
C LEU A 23 -32.52 22.99 13.12
N LEU A 24 -33.38 23.67 13.90
CA LEU A 24 -33.43 23.52 15.35
C LEU A 24 -33.83 22.11 15.80
N LYS A 25 -34.73 21.43 15.07
CA LYS A 25 -35.18 20.08 15.39
C LYS A 25 -34.07 19.03 15.22
N TYR A 26 -33.22 19.18 14.21
CA TYR A 26 -32.13 18.22 13.92
C TYR A 26 -30.76 18.66 14.47
N TRP A 27 -30.63 19.90 14.95
CA TRP A 27 -29.40 20.41 15.57
C TRP A 27 -28.85 19.51 16.70
N PRO A 28 -29.68 18.97 17.63
CA PRO A 28 -29.17 18.09 18.69
C PRO A 28 -28.54 16.81 18.14
N TRP A 29 -29.09 16.24 17.07
CA TRP A 29 -28.56 15.03 16.43
C TRP A 29 -27.21 15.28 15.76
N PHE A 30 -27.06 16.44 15.11
CA PHE A 30 -25.78 16.86 14.51
C PHE A 30 -24.68 17.07 15.57
N VAL A 31 -25.01 17.76 16.66
CA VAL A 31 -24.05 17.95 17.77
C VAL A 31 -23.72 16.63 18.44
N PHE A 32 -24.71 15.74 18.63
CA PHE A 32 -24.50 14.41 19.17
C PHE A 32 -23.57 13.55 18.30
N SER A 33 -23.69 13.59 16.96
CA SER A 33 -22.76 12.88 16.08
C SER A 33 -21.33 13.43 16.15
N MET A 34 -21.17 14.75 16.32
CA MET A 34 -19.84 15.35 16.54
C MET A 34 -19.22 14.91 17.87
N ILE A 35 -20.01 14.90 18.95
CA ILE A 35 -19.54 14.48 20.28
C ILE A 35 -19.18 12.99 20.28
N ILE A 36 -19.97 12.13 19.65
CA ILE A 36 -19.61 10.71 19.46
C ILE A 36 -18.33 10.58 18.65
N GLY A 37 -18.20 11.30 17.53
CA GLY A 37 -16.98 11.29 16.72
C GLY A 37 -15.74 11.74 17.51
N HIS A 38 -15.89 12.67 18.44
CA HIS A 38 -14.79 13.16 19.27
C HIS A 38 -14.46 12.22 20.46
N LEU A 39 -15.49 11.69 21.13
CA LEU A 39 -15.35 10.77 22.26
C LEU A 39 -14.83 9.40 21.82
N ALA A 40 -15.16 8.97 20.61
CA ALA A 40 -14.64 7.76 20.03
C ALA A 40 -13.09 7.80 19.93
N LYS A 41 -12.44 8.98 20.06
CA LYS A 41 -10.99 9.17 19.82
C LYS A 41 -10.54 8.42 18.56
N GLU A 42 -11.46 8.26 17.61
CA GLU A 42 -11.19 7.58 16.38
C GLU A 42 -10.42 8.59 15.56
N ASN A 43 -9.14 8.28 15.32
CA ASN A 43 -8.46 8.68 14.10
C ASN A 43 -9.43 8.39 12.95
N PHE A 44 -10.26 9.36 12.57
CA PHE A 44 -11.17 9.23 11.44
C PHE A 44 -10.30 8.77 10.26
N PRO A 45 -10.41 7.53 9.76
CA PRO A 45 -9.49 7.02 8.74
C PRO A 45 -9.76 7.65 7.37
N PHE A 46 -10.64 8.66 7.29
CA PHE A 46 -11.19 9.19 6.04
C PHE A 46 -10.51 10.47 5.55
N SER A 47 -9.56 11.07 6.27
CA SER A 47 -8.79 12.20 5.69
C SER A 47 -7.72 11.76 4.69
N HIS A 48 -7.46 10.45 4.60
CA HIS A 48 -6.57 9.84 3.60
C HIS A 48 -7.30 8.81 2.74
N TRP A 49 -8.64 8.77 2.77
CA TRP A 49 -9.35 8.09 1.68
C TRP A 49 -9.00 8.83 0.40
N PRO A 50 -8.44 8.16 -0.62
CA PRO A 50 -8.16 8.79 -1.90
C PRO A 50 -9.50 9.26 -2.45
N MET A 51 -9.81 10.55 -2.27
CA MET A 51 -10.94 11.18 -2.94
C MET A 51 -10.60 11.16 -4.43
N TYR A 52 -11.14 10.15 -5.13
CA TYR A 52 -11.17 10.05 -6.59
C TYR A 52 -9.81 10.05 -7.29
N GLY A 53 -8.80 9.43 -6.67
CA GLY A 53 -7.60 9.02 -7.40
C GLY A 53 -7.91 7.72 -8.12
N ASP A 54 -7.77 7.72 -9.44
CA ASP A 54 -7.83 6.57 -10.34
C ASP A 54 -7.48 5.27 -9.59
N PHE A 55 -8.46 4.39 -9.34
CA PHE A 55 -8.17 3.12 -8.68
C PHE A 55 -7.21 2.40 -9.61
N ALA A 56 -5.92 2.42 -9.26
CA ALA A 56 -4.90 1.76 -10.05
C ALA A 56 -5.42 0.35 -10.35
N GLN A 57 -5.58 0.03 -11.64
CA GLN A 57 -6.15 -1.24 -12.08
C GLN A 57 -5.41 -2.42 -11.46
N ASN A 58 -4.17 -2.20 -10.99
CA ASN A 58 -3.33 -3.14 -10.27
C ASN A 58 -2.93 -2.61 -8.89
N VAL A 59 -3.28 -3.34 -7.83
CA VAL A 59 -2.80 -3.10 -6.47
C VAL A 59 -1.76 -4.17 -6.11
N ASP A 60 -0.55 -3.72 -5.80
CA ASP A 60 0.59 -4.58 -5.50
C ASP A 60 0.95 -4.50 -4.01
N TYR A 61 0.97 -5.66 -3.34
CA TYR A 61 1.26 -5.86 -1.94
C TYR A 61 2.49 -6.75 -1.75
N VAL A 62 3.35 -6.38 -0.81
CA VAL A 62 4.53 -7.17 -0.41
C VAL A 62 4.51 -7.36 1.10
N TYR A 63 4.61 -8.61 1.55
CA TYR A 63 4.62 -8.97 2.97
C TYR A 63 5.44 -10.25 3.20
N PHE A 64 5.70 -10.59 4.47
CA PHE A 64 6.41 -11.80 4.85
C PHE A 64 5.44 -12.87 5.35
N GLU A 65 5.75 -14.14 5.10
CA GLU A 65 5.04 -15.29 5.66
C GLU A 65 6.02 -16.21 6.38
N ASP A 66 5.54 -16.88 7.43
CA ASP A 66 6.26 -17.95 8.11
C ASP A 66 6.15 -19.28 7.35
N GLN A 67 6.69 -20.37 7.91
CA GLN A 67 6.58 -21.71 7.32
C GLN A 67 5.14 -22.24 7.25
N LYS A 68 4.23 -21.74 8.09
CA LYS A 68 2.82 -22.14 8.13
C LYS A 68 1.97 -21.36 7.12
N GLY A 69 2.52 -20.30 6.55
CA GLY A 69 1.82 -19.37 5.66
C GLY A 69 1.14 -18.23 6.39
N ASP A 70 1.41 -18.06 7.69
CA ASP A 70 0.87 -16.97 8.49
C ASP A 70 1.66 -15.68 8.21
N PRO A 71 0.98 -14.53 8.02
CA PRO A 71 1.65 -13.28 7.71
C PRO A 71 2.45 -12.76 8.92
N ILE A 72 3.72 -12.44 8.69
CA ILE A 72 4.60 -11.83 9.68
C ILE A 72 4.44 -10.30 9.60
N PRO A 73 4.13 -9.63 10.73
CA PRO A 73 3.86 -8.20 10.71
C PRO A 73 5.14 -7.38 10.44
N ALA A 74 5.04 -6.43 9.50
CA ALA A 74 6.17 -5.63 9.02
C ALA A 74 6.91 -4.83 10.10
N PHE A 75 6.22 -4.44 11.18
CA PHE A 75 6.82 -3.64 12.26
C PHE A 75 7.92 -4.39 13.01
N LEU A 76 7.93 -5.73 13.00
CA LEU A 76 9.01 -6.54 13.58
C LEU A 76 10.36 -6.29 12.91
N PHE A 77 10.32 -5.92 11.63
CA PHE A 77 11.49 -5.53 10.85
C PHE A 77 11.79 -4.03 10.90
N ARG A 78 11.02 -3.26 11.69
CA ARG A 78 10.99 -1.78 11.71
C ARG A 78 10.64 -1.17 10.34
N GLU A 79 9.85 -1.90 9.55
CA GLU A 79 9.42 -1.47 8.23
C GLU A 79 7.90 -1.24 8.18
N THR A 80 7.44 -0.56 7.14
CA THR A 80 6.01 -0.45 6.80
C THR A 80 5.75 -1.17 5.48
N SER A 81 4.50 -1.59 5.22
CA SER A 81 4.14 -2.25 3.96
C SER A 81 4.54 -1.43 2.73
N ALA A 82 4.36 -0.11 2.77
CA ALA A 82 4.79 0.81 1.72
C ALA A 82 6.32 0.82 1.53
N ARG A 83 7.10 0.82 2.62
CA ARG A 83 8.57 0.76 2.54
C ARG A 83 9.05 -0.59 2.03
N LEU A 84 8.45 -1.69 2.47
CA LEU A 84 8.76 -3.03 1.97
C LEU A 84 8.56 -3.10 0.45
N LYS A 85 7.42 -2.61 -0.05
CA LYS A 85 7.15 -2.54 -1.49
C LYS A 85 8.20 -1.72 -2.23
N ARG A 86 8.57 -0.54 -1.72
CA ARG A 86 9.59 0.32 -2.34
C ARG A 86 10.96 -0.37 -2.37
N GLN A 87 11.39 -0.96 -1.25
CA GLN A 87 12.64 -1.71 -1.16
C GLN A 87 12.64 -2.88 -2.14
N PHE A 88 11.59 -3.67 -2.16
CA PHE A 88 11.43 -4.79 -3.09
C PHE A 88 11.53 -4.35 -4.56
N ASN A 89 10.82 -3.29 -4.94
CA ASN A 89 10.85 -2.78 -6.31
C ASN A 89 12.23 -2.23 -6.70
N SER A 90 12.93 -1.58 -5.77
CA SER A 90 14.31 -1.11 -5.97
C SER A 90 15.27 -2.28 -6.21
N GLU A 91 15.18 -3.33 -5.37
CA GLU A 91 15.99 -4.54 -5.52
C GLU A 91 15.69 -5.28 -6.82
N ARG A 92 14.40 -5.45 -7.16
CA ARG A 92 13.97 -6.04 -8.43
C ARG A 92 14.51 -5.28 -9.64
N LYS A 93 14.44 -3.94 -9.62
CA LYS A 93 14.95 -3.09 -10.73
C LYS A 93 16.46 -3.24 -10.88
N ARG A 94 17.19 -3.31 -9.76
CA ARG A 94 18.64 -3.54 -9.75
C ARG A 94 19.00 -4.90 -10.34
N GLU A 95 18.39 -5.97 -9.84
CA GLU A 95 18.61 -7.34 -10.32
C GLU A 95 18.30 -7.47 -11.81
N TYR A 96 17.18 -6.89 -12.26
CA TYR A 96 16.81 -6.90 -13.67
C TYR A 96 17.84 -6.16 -14.55
N ALA A 97 18.38 -5.03 -14.07
CA ALA A 97 19.43 -4.30 -14.78
C ALA A 97 20.74 -5.07 -14.84
N GLU A 98 21.08 -5.85 -13.81
CA GLU A 98 22.25 -6.73 -13.78
C GLU A 98 22.08 -7.90 -14.76
N LEU A 99 20.93 -8.60 -14.75
CA LEU A 99 20.63 -9.70 -15.68
C LEU A 99 20.64 -9.23 -17.15
N ARG A 100 20.09 -8.04 -17.43
CA ARG A 100 20.08 -7.47 -18.78
C ARG A 100 21.50 -7.14 -19.31
N LYS A 101 22.46 -6.85 -18.43
CA LYS A 101 23.85 -6.64 -18.85
C LYS A 101 24.52 -7.95 -19.25
N THR A 102 24.16 -9.04 -18.60
CA THR A 102 24.71 -10.37 -18.84
C THR A 102 24.25 -10.97 -20.17
N ASP A 103 22.96 -10.81 -20.52
CA ASP A 103 22.39 -11.37 -21.75
C ASP A 103 21.51 -10.35 -22.48
N GLN A 104 21.86 -10.04 -23.73
CA GLN A 104 21.21 -9.00 -24.54
C GLN A 104 20.00 -9.48 -25.35
N THR A 105 19.61 -10.75 -25.26
CA THR A 105 18.57 -11.33 -26.13
C THR A 105 17.17 -10.93 -25.64
N ARG A 106 16.41 -10.20 -26.48
CA ARG A 106 15.04 -9.76 -26.18
C ARG A 106 14.07 -10.91 -25.85
N ALA A 107 14.33 -12.12 -26.37
CA ALA A 107 13.51 -13.31 -26.11
C ALA A 107 13.56 -13.78 -24.65
N MET A 108 14.58 -13.40 -23.88
CA MET A 108 14.76 -13.82 -22.47
C MET A 108 14.12 -12.87 -21.45
N ARG A 109 13.47 -11.78 -21.90
CA ARG A 109 12.82 -10.79 -21.03
C ARG A 109 11.91 -11.38 -19.94
N PRO A 110 10.96 -12.30 -20.24
CA PRO A 110 10.08 -12.84 -19.19
C PRO A 110 10.85 -13.70 -18.16
N VAL A 111 11.90 -14.38 -18.61
CA VAL A 111 12.76 -15.19 -17.73
C VAL A 111 13.54 -14.30 -16.78
N PHE A 112 14.11 -13.19 -17.27
CA PHE A 112 14.81 -12.21 -16.42
C PHE A 112 13.88 -11.50 -15.44
N GLU A 113 12.64 -11.25 -15.82
CA GLU A 113 11.67 -10.66 -14.90
C GLU A 113 11.37 -11.62 -13.75
N GLN A 114 11.09 -12.88 -14.05
CA GLN A 114 10.84 -13.89 -13.01
C GLN A 114 12.07 -14.14 -12.13
N GLN A 115 13.26 -14.18 -12.72
CA GLN A 115 14.52 -14.37 -12.00
C GLN A 115 14.89 -13.15 -11.15
N SER A 116 14.71 -11.93 -11.65
CA SER A 116 14.97 -10.71 -10.87
C SER A 116 14.02 -10.58 -9.68
N VAL A 117 12.76 -10.98 -9.84
CA VAL A 117 11.77 -11.06 -8.77
C VAL A 117 12.18 -12.09 -7.71
N ALA A 118 12.64 -13.28 -8.12
CA ALA A 118 13.10 -14.32 -7.20
C ALA A 118 14.36 -13.89 -6.43
N ASN A 119 15.37 -13.35 -7.13
CA ASN A 119 16.60 -12.88 -6.50
C ASN A 119 16.34 -11.73 -5.53
N ALA A 120 15.54 -10.74 -5.94
CA ALA A 120 15.17 -9.62 -5.08
C ALA A 120 14.42 -10.07 -3.82
N ALA A 121 13.52 -11.06 -3.95
CA ALA A 121 12.82 -11.64 -2.81
C ALA A 121 13.79 -12.29 -1.82
N VAL A 122 14.78 -13.06 -2.32
CA VAL A 122 15.80 -13.70 -1.48
C VAL A 122 16.66 -12.66 -0.77
N LEU A 123 17.26 -11.73 -1.52
CA LEU A 123 18.15 -10.70 -0.98
C LEU A 123 17.47 -9.82 0.07
N MET A 124 16.23 -9.42 -0.19
CA MET A 124 15.46 -8.62 0.74
C MET A 124 15.10 -9.40 2.00
N THR A 125 14.71 -10.68 1.86
CA THR A 125 14.41 -11.56 2.99
C THR A 125 15.64 -11.77 3.86
N GLU A 126 16.81 -12.05 3.27
CA GLU A 126 18.07 -12.20 3.99
C GLU A 126 18.46 -10.92 4.74
N ARG A 127 18.36 -9.77 4.09
CA ARG A 127 18.71 -8.49 4.70
C ARG A 127 17.80 -8.14 5.88
N LEU A 128 16.50 -8.42 5.77
CA LEU A 128 15.54 -8.14 6.84
C LEU A 128 15.57 -9.20 7.95
N ALA A 129 15.89 -10.45 7.62
CA ALA A 129 16.13 -11.53 8.59
C ALA A 129 17.21 -11.17 9.61
N GLN A 130 18.30 -10.57 9.13
CA GLN A 130 19.44 -10.15 9.96
C GLN A 130 19.06 -9.07 11.00
N ARG A 131 17.92 -8.39 10.80
CA ARG A 131 17.39 -7.37 11.73
C ARG A 131 16.47 -7.96 12.80
N LEU A 132 16.01 -9.20 12.65
CA LEU A 132 15.20 -9.87 13.66
C LEU A 132 16.06 -10.24 14.88
N THR A 133 15.44 -10.24 16.05
CA THR A 133 16.08 -10.76 17.26
C THR A 133 16.21 -12.29 17.19
N LYS A 134 17.18 -12.86 17.92
CA LYS A 134 17.40 -14.32 17.97
C LYS A 134 16.16 -15.09 18.41
N SER A 135 15.39 -14.52 19.34
CA SER A 135 14.10 -15.09 19.77
C SER A 135 13.13 -15.20 18.61
N LEU A 136 12.91 -14.11 17.86
CA LEU A 136 11.99 -14.10 16.73
C LEU A 136 12.46 -15.01 15.59
N GLN A 137 13.77 -15.07 15.32
CA GLN A 137 14.33 -16.01 14.35
C GLN A 137 14.01 -17.47 14.72
N THR A 138 14.09 -17.81 16.01
CA THR A 138 13.77 -19.15 16.52
C THR A 138 12.27 -19.42 16.44
N ASP A 139 11.43 -18.43 16.78
CA ASP A 139 9.97 -18.58 16.78
C ASP A 139 9.40 -18.80 15.37
N TYR A 140 9.92 -18.07 14.37
CA TYR A 140 9.47 -18.22 12.98
C TYR A 140 10.16 -19.38 12.27
N GLY A 141 11.42 -19.68 12.58
CA GLY A 141 12.22 -20.77 12.02
C GLY A 141 12.57 -20.58 10.54
N LYS A 142 11.57 -20.41 9.68
CA LYS A 142 11.72 -20.09 8.26
C LYS A 142 10.76 -18.99 7.85
N MET A 143 11.17 -18.16 6.90
CA MET A 143 10.28 -17.16 6.33
C MET A 143 10.51 -16.98 4.82
N ARG A 144 9.51 -16.39 4.17
CA ARG A 144 9.55 -16.04 2.75
C ARG A 144 8.88 -14.70 2.52
N LEU A 145 9.34 -13.98 1.51
CA LEU A 145 8.65 -12.79 1.00
C LEU A 145 7.58 -13.21 -0.02
N VAL A 146 6.38 -12.65 0.12
CA VAL A 146 5.25 -12.89 -0.76
C VAL A 146 4.83 -11.58 -1.40
N ARG A 147 4.66 -11.61 -2.71
CA ARG A 147 4.10 -10.51 -3.50
C ARG A 147 2.73 -10.92 -4.03
N VAL A 148 1.75 -10.07 -3.84
CA VAL A 148 0.38 -10.27 -4.35
C VAL A 148 0.01 -9.08 -5.20
N VAL A 149 -0.28 -9.34 -6.48
CA VAL A 149 -0.84 -8.35 -7.39
C VAL A 149 -2.33 -8.65 -7.55
N LEU A 150 -3.15 -7.68 -7.22
CA LEU A 150 -4.58 -7.71 -7.46
C LEU A 150 -4.85 -6.86 -8.69
N SER A 151 -5.37 -7.48 -9.74
CA SER A 151 -5.73 -6.82 -10.99
C SER A 151 -7.23 -6.82 -11.19
N TYR A 152 -7.80 -5.67 -11.56
CA TYR A 152 -9.21 -5.55 -11.91
C TYR A 152 -9.39 -5.75 -13.41
N GLY A 153 -9.98 -6.87 -13.82
CA GLY A 153 -10.21 -7.18 -15.23
C GLY A 153 -11.43 -6.47 -15.81
N GLU A 154 -11.50 -6.41 -17.14
CA GLU A 154 -12.61 -5.80 -17.90
C GLU A 154 -14.00 -6.40 -17.59
N ASN A 155 -14.02 -7.66 -17.13
CA ASN A 155 -15.24 -8.38 -16.76
C ASN A 155 -15.65 -8.19 -15.28
N ASN A 156 -15.08 -7.21 -14.57
CA ASN A 156 -15.20 -7.03 -13.12
C ASN A 156 -14.68 -8.22 -12.28
N GLU A 157 -13.81 -9.04 -12.88
CA GLU A 157 -13.15 -10.14 -12.18
C GLU A 157 -11.87 -9.64 -11.51
N ILE A 158 -11.70 -9.95 -10.22
CA ILE A 158 -10.47 -9.68 -9.49
C ILE A 158 -9.51 -10.84 -9.76
N ARG A 159 -8.46 -10.59 -10.56
CA ARG A 159 -7.36 -11.53 -10.74
C ARG A 159 -6.36 -11.34 -9.61
N ARG A 160 -5.88 -12.45 -9.04
CA ARG A 160 -4.88 -12.47 -7.98
C ARG A 160 -3.67 -13.25 -8.46
N ASP A 161 -2.61 -12.53 -8.76
CA ASP A 161 -1.31 -13.12 -9.07
C ASP A 161 -0.46 -13.13 -7.81
N ARG A 162 -0.22 -14.33 -7.27
CA ARG A 162 0.63 -14.53 -6.08
C ARG A 162 1.98 -15.06 -6.51
N PHE A 163 3.03 -14.35 -6.12
CA PHE A 163 4.40 -14.80 -6.22
C PHE A 163 4.93 -15.10 -4.82
N GLU A 164 5.52 -16.28 -4.67
CA GLU A 164 6.14 -16.72 -3.42
C GLU A 164 7.66 -16.80 -3.62
N GLY A 165 8.41 -16.04 -2.83
CA GLY A 165 9.85 -16.13 -2.79
C GLY A 165 10.34 -17.43 -2.15
N ALA A 166 11.66 -17.67 -2.23
CA ALA A 166 12.25 -18.84 -1.60
C ALA A 166 12.07 -18.80 -0.08
N LEU A 167 11.83 -19.97 0.52
CA LEU A 167 11.74 -20.13 1.97
C LEU A 167 13.15 -20.17 2.55
N ILE A 168 13.49 -19.18 3.38
CA ILE A 168 14.83 -19.02 3.96
C ILE A 168 14.82 -19.48 5.41
N ASP A 169 15.80 -20.32 5.76
CA ASP A 169 16.01 -20.79 7.13
C ASP A 169 16.69 -19.71 7.98
N LEU A 170 16.04 -19.33 9.07
CA LEU A 170 16.51 -18.31 10.01
C LEU A 170 17.45 -18.86 11.07
N SER A 171 17.49 -20.19 11.25
CA SER A 171 18.22 -20.84 12.34
C SER A 171 19.73 -20.59 12.30
N ASN A 172 20.28 -20.39 11.09
CA ASN A 172 21.72 -20.22 10.85
C ASN A 172 22.08 -18.80 10.38
N MET A 173 21.14 -17.84 10.45
CA MET A 173 21.42 -16.49 9.99
C MET A 173 22.34 -15.74 10.96
N PRO A 174 23.33 -14.99 10.45
CA PRO A 174 24.12 -14.11 11.29
C PRO A 174 23.22 -13.02 11.90
N HIS A 175 23.30 -12.85 13.21
CA HIS A 175 22.53 -11.84 13.93
C HIS A 175 23.40 -10.59 14.14
N ALA A 176 22.88 -9.41 13.81
CA ALA A 176 23.52 -8.14 14.14
C ALA A 176 23.44 -7.90 15.66
N PRO A 177 24.55 -7.72 16.40
CA PRO A 177 24.49 -7.56 17.86
C PRO A 177 23.45 -6.51 18.28
N GLU A 178 22.71 -6.78 19.37
CA GLU A 178 21.68 -5.86 19.85
C GLU A 178 22.26 -4.44 20.00
N GLY A 179 21.74 -3.50 19.22
CA GLY A 179 22.21 -2.12 19.20
C GLY A 179 23.12 -1.74 18.02
N SER A 180 23.57 -2.68 17.18
CA SER A 180 24.40 -2.41 16.01
C SER A 180 23.62 -2.31 14.69
N LEU A 181 22.30 -2.09 14.76
CA LEU A 181 21.49 -2.03 13.54
C LEU A 181 22.04 -0.92 12.64
N PRO A 182 22.46 -1.23 11.40
CA PRO A 182 22.86 -0.19 10.46
C PRO A 182 21.68 0.77 10.31
N PRO A 183 21.95 2.09 10.21
CA PRO A 183 20.89 3.06 9.98
C PRO A 183 20.07 2.61 8.76
N PRO A 184 18.74 2.85 8.76
CA PRO A 184 17.93 2.54 7.58
C PRO A 184 18.63 3.16 6.36
N PRO A 185 18.68 2.45 5.22
CA PRO A 185 19.30 3.01 4.03
C PRO A 185 18.71 4.40 3.78
N PRO A 186 19.54 5.38 3.39
CA PRO A 186 19.03 6.72 3.09
C PRO A 186 17.89 6.59 2.07
N PRO A 187 16.84 7.41 2.20
CA PRO A 187 15.84 7.46 1.16
C PRO A 187 16.55 7.69 -0.19
N PRO A 188 16.12 7.02 -1.28
CA PRO A 188 16.66 7.31 -2.60
C PRO A 188 16.56 8.82 -2.84
N SER A 189 17.61 9.39 -3.43
CA SER A 189 17.65 10.82 -3.74
C SER A 189 16.42 11.18 -4.56
N ALA A 190 15.76 12.30 -4.26
CA ALA A 190 14.56 12.75 -4.98
C ALA A 190 14.79 12.89 -6.50
N ASP A 191 16.05 12.97 -6.92
CA ASP A 191 16.47 13.04 -8.32
C ASP A 191 16.26 11.72 -9.10
N ASP A 192 16.08 10.58 -8.41
CA ASP A 192 15.83 9.27 -9.06
C ASP A 192 14.34 9.05 -9.41
N GLU A 193 13.39 9.79 -8.79
CA GLU A 193 11.94 9.64 -9.06
C GLU A 193 11.49 10.42 -10.32
N ASN A 194 12.20 11.47 -10.73
CA ASN A 194 11.80 12.32 -11.87
C ASN A 194 12.32 11.85 -13.24
N GLN A 195 13.05 10.74 -13.33
CA GLN A 195 13.53 10.21 -14.63
C GLN A 195 12.55 9.27 -15.33
N GLU A 196 11.41 8.91 -14.72
CA GLU A 196 10.50 7.89 -15.25
C GLU A 196 9.31 8.40 -16.09
N GLU A 197 9.00 9.70 -16.14
CA GLU A 197 7.85 10.21 -16.94
C GLU A 197 8.21 10.68 -18.37
N GLY A 198 9.48 10.56 -18.80
CA GLY A 198 9.95 11.14 -20.06
C GLY A 198 10.02 10.22 -21.28
N ASN A 199 9.63 8.95 -21.19
CA ASN A 199 9.73 7.99 -22.30
C ASN A 199 8.48 7.08 -22.36
N GLU A 200 7.34 7.67 -22.72
CA GLU A 200 6.26 6.96 -23.42
C GLU A 200 6.14 7.50 -24.86
#